data_AF-A0A2V8ZA28-F1
#
_entry.id   AF-A0A2V8ZA28-F1
#
_cell.length_a   1.000
_cell.length_b   1.000
_cell.length_c   1.000
_cell.angle_alpha   90.00
_cell.angle_beta   90.00
_cell.angle_gamma   90.00
#
_symmetry.space_group_name_H-M   'P 1'
#
loop_
_entity.id
_entity.type
_entity.pdbx_description
1 polymer ?
#
loop_
_entity_poly.entity_id
_entity_poly.type
_entity_poly.pdbx_seq_one_letter_code
_entity_poly.pdbx_strand_id
1 'polypeptide(L)'
;MSNEVVLQYVGFETRGAVREYAFTVRGSGGESSSYFVTIANDAFLAHRVRYQDAPDICSLRLRREFATETGQPRFIRFAVTDAELTDYQHTHTPKTKPGTAAHRKDNES
;
A
#
# COMPACT_ATOMS: atom_id res chain seq x y z
N MET A 1 3.47 -27.04 1.30
CA MET A 1 4.13 -26.36 0.17
C MET A 1 3.55 -24.96 0.10
N SER A 2 4.24 -23.97 0.67
CA SER A 2 3.83 -22.57 0.54
C SER A 2 4.09 -22.19 -0.92
N ASN A 3 3.06 -21.91 -1.70
CA ASN A 3 3.25 -21.33 -3.03
C ASN A 3 3.87 -19.96 -2.82
N GLU A 4 5.18 -19.84 -3.00
CA GLU A 4 5.87 -18.57 -2.87
C GLU A 4 5.53 -17.71 -4.09
N VAL A 5 4.56 -16.82 -3.90
CA VAL A 5 4.11 -15.89 -4.92
C VAL A 5 5.06 -14.70 -4.93
N VAL A 6 5.80 -14.53 -6.03
CA VAL A 6 6.69 -13.39 -6.20
C VAL A 6 5.93 -12.25 -6.84
N LEU A 7 5.71 -11.16 -6.09
CA LEU A 7 5.16 -9.91 -6.61
C LEU A 7 6.29 -8.99 -7.07
N GLN A 8 6.27 -8.63 -8.34
CA GLN A 8 7.19 -7.67 -8.94
C GLN A 8 6.43 -6.39 -9.30
N TYR A 9 6.88 -5.25 -8.78
CA TYR A 9 6.38 -3.95 -9.20
C TYR A 9 6.91 -3.60 -10.59
N VAL A 10 6.02 -3.21 -11.51
CA VAL A 10 6.37 -2.88 -12.90
C VAL A 10 6.38 -1.37 -13.11
N GLY A 11 5.43 -0.65 -12.55
CA GLY A 11 5.30 0.79 -12.74
C GLY A 11 3.93 1.33 -12.36
N PHE A 12 3.67 2.59 -12.70
CA PHE A 12 2.38 3.23 -12.48
C PHE A 12 2.01 4.12 -13.67
N GLU A 13 0.71 4.34 -13.83
CA GLU A 13 0.12 5.29 -14.76
C GLU A 13 -0.95 6.10 -14.05
N THR A 14 -1.07 7.39 -14.38
CA THR A 14 -2.20 8.21 -13.87
C THR A 14 -3.32 8.17 -14.90
N ARG A 15 -4.49 7.65 -14.50
CA ARG A 15 -5.66 7.47 -15.35
C ARG A 15 -6.82 8.29 -14.78
N GLY A 16 -6.98 9.52 -15.29
CA GLY A 16 -8.05 10.42 -14.84
C GLY A 16 -7.94 10.73 -13.34
N ALA A 17 -8.97 10.37 -12.58
CA ALA A 17 -9.06 10.61 -11.13
C ALA A 17 -8.37 9.52 -10.27
N VAL A 18 -7.73 8.52 -10.88
CA VAL A 18 -7.01 7.47 -10.15
C VAL A 18 -5.58 7.34 -10.65
N ARG A 19 -4.73 6.79 -9.80
CA ARG A 19 -3.41 6.29 -10.18
C ARG A 19 -3.43 4.77 -10.14
N GLU A 20 -3.08 4.16 -11.27
CA GLU A 20 -3.03 2.73 -11.47
C GLU A 20 -1.58 2.23 -11.34
N TYR A 21 -1.38 1.17 -10.59
CA TYR A 21 -0.09 0.56 -10.32
C TYR A 21 -0.09 -0.86 -10.88
N ALA A 22 0.91 -1.17 -11.71
CA ALA A 22 1.04 -2.47 -12.37
C ALA A 22 2.03 -3.36 -11.62
N PHE A 23 1.63 -4.62 -11.44
CA PHE A 23 2.41 -5.67 -10.81
C PHE A 23 2.41 -6.92 -11.69
N THR A 24 3.54 -7.60 -11.75
CA THR A 24 3.64 -8.95 -12.29
C THR A 24 3.77 -9.93 -11.15
N VAL A 25 2.94 -10.97 -11.18
CA VAL A 25 2.94 -12.02 -10.17
C VAL A 25 3.40 -13.30 -10.84
N ARG A 26 4.46 -13.91 -10.29
CA ARG A 26 5.02 -15.17 -10.79
C ARG A 26 4.72 -16.27 -9.79
N GLY A 27 4.04 -17.31 -10.28
CA GLY A 27 3.81 -18.54 -9.53
C GLY A 27 4.97 -19.53 -9.70
N SER A 28 4.95 -20.59 -8.88
CA SER A 28 5.88 -21.71 -8.92
C SER A 28 5.87 -22.49 -10.26
N GLY A 29 4.79 -22.36 -11.04
CA GLY A 29 4.66 -22.95 -12.38
C GLY A 29 5.30 -22.15 -13.52
N GLY A 30 5.97 -21.02 -13.23
CA GLY A 30 6.60 -20.18 -14.25
C GLY A 30 5.64 -19.26 -15.01
N GLU A 31 4.34 -19.42 -14.83
CA GLU A 31 3.34 -18.50 -15.37
C GLU A 31 3.39 -17.16 -14.63
N SER A 32 3.42 -16.08 -15.42
CA SER A 32 3.38 -14.72 -14.93
C SER A 32 2.06 -14.05 -15.30
N SER A 33 1.33 -13.54 -14.31
CA SER A 33 0.09 -12.80 -14.52
C SER A 33 0.27 -11.33 -14.14
N SER A 34 -0.35 -10.44 -14.92
CA SER A 34 -0.32 -9.00 -14.66
C SER A 34 -1.54 -8.58 -13.85
N TYR A 35 -1.29 -7.82 -12.80
CA TYR A 35 -2.29 -7.29 -11.88
C TYR A 35 -2.17 -5.78 -11.79
N PHE A 36 -3.31 -5.12 -11.63
CA PHE A 36 -3.40 -3.67 -11.55
C PHE A 36 -4.10 -3.29 -10.26
N VAL A 37 -3.55 -2.30 -9.56
CA VAL A 37 -4.14 -1.78 -8.33
C VAL A 37 -4.31 -0.27 -8.47
N THR A 38 -5.50 0.24 -8.18
CA THR A 38 -5.80 1.67 -8.30
C THR A 38 -5.94 2.34 -6.94
N ILE A 39 -5.43 3.56 -6.83
CA ILE A 39 -5.64 4.46 -5.69
C ILE A 39 -6.25 5.76 -6.22
N ALA A 40 -7.32 6.24 -5.59
CA ALA A 40 -7.93 7.52 -5.94
C ALA A 40 -6.94 8.67 -5.73
N ASN A 41 -6.86 9.60 -6.68
CA ASN A 41 -5.99 10.78 -6.59
C ASN A 41 -6.35 11.63 -5.36
N ASP A 42 -7.63 11.69 -5.00
CA ASP A 42 -8.14 12.37 -3.81
C ASP A 42 -7.53 11.83 -2.52
N ALA A 43 -7.15 10.55 -2.44
CA ALA A 43 -6.49 10.01 -1.26
C ALA A 43 -5.09 10.60 -1.05
N PHE A 44 -4.39 10.92 -2.14
CA PHE A 44 -3.09 11.60 -2.08
C PHE A 44 -3.27 13.08 -1.71
N LEU A 45 -4.26 13.75 -2.31
CA LEU A 45 -4.57 15.16 -2.04
C LEU A 45 -5.05 15.38 -0.60
N ALA A 46 -5.81 14.43 -0.06
CA ALA A 46 -6.26 14.43 1.33
C ALA A 46 -5.17 13.99 2.34
N HIS A 47 -3.92 13.83 1.91
CA HIS A 47 -2.80 13.35 2.72
C HIS A 47 -3.05 12.00 3.42
N ARG A 48 -3.97 11.18 2.89
CA ARG A 48 -4.24 9.83 3.39
C ARG A 48 -3.15 8.85 2.95
N VAL A 49 -2.49 9.13 1.83
CA VAL A 49 -1.41 8.32 1.27
C VAL A 49 -0.30 9.21 0.75
N ARG A 50 0.96 8.80 0.94
CA ARG A 50 2.10 9.40 0.26
C ARG A 50 2.36 8.66 -1.05
N TYR A 51 2.73 9.39 -2.10
CA TYR A 51 3.07 8.79 -3.40
C TYR A 51 4.17 7.72 -3.30
N GLN A 52 5.12 7.89 -2.39
CA GLN A 52 6.22 6.96 -2.14
C GLN A 52 5.78 5.65 -1.45
N ASP A 53 4.67 5.69 -0.70
CA ASP A 53 4.15 4.53 0.04
C ASP A 53 3.13 3.73 -0.80
N ALA A 54 2.60 4.33 -1.86
CA ALA A 54 1.57 3.72 -2.69
C ALA A 54 1.95 2.36 -3.30
N PRO A 55 3.18 2.13 -3.82
CA PRO A 55 3.56 0.80 -4.29
C PRO A 55 3.49 -0.27 -3.19
N ASP A 56 3.86 0.08 -1.97
CA ASP A 56 3.84 -0.82 -0.82
C ASP A 56 2.40 -1.16 -0.40
N ILE A 57 1.54 -0.14 -0.28
CA ILE A 57 0.09 -0.30 -0.03
C ILE A 57 -0.55 -1.23 -1.07
N CYS A 58 -0.26 -1.01 -2.35
CA CYS A 58 -0.77 -1.85 -3.43
C CYS A 58 -0.29 -3.29 -3.32
N SER A 59 0.97 -3.51 -2.93
CA SER A 59 1.53 -4.84 -2.73
C SER A 59 0.85 -5.57 -1.56
N LEU A 60 0.53 -4.86 -0.47
CA LEU A 60 -0.16 -5.40 0.68
C LEU A 60 -1.59 -5.83 0.33
N ARG A 61 -2.31 -5.01 -0.46
CA ARG A 61 -3.64 -5.35 -0.99
C ARG A 61 -3.60 -6.66 -1.75
N LEU A 62 -2.68 -6.79 -2.71
CA LEU A 62 -2.54 -7.99 -3.52
C LEU A 62 -2.22 -9.22 -2.65
N ARG A 63 -1.27 -9.10 -1.72
CA ARG A 63 -0.91 -10.20 -0.80
C ARG A 63 -2.11 -10.68 0.04
N ARG A 64 -2.97 -9.76 0.49
CA ARG A 64 -4.21 -10.11 1.22
C ARG A 64 -5.19 -10.88 0.35
N GLU A 65 -5.34 -10.47 -0.92
CA GLU A 65 -6.20 -11.17 -1.87
C GLU A 65 -5.67 -12.59 -2.15
N PHE A 66 -4.38 -12.72 -2.46
CA PHE A 66 -3.72 -14.03 -2.67
C PHE A 66 -3.73 -14.93 -1.43
N ALA A 67 -3.83 -14.36 -0.23
CA ALA A 67 -3.95 -15.13 1.01
C ALA A 67 -5.38 -15.60 1.30
N THR A 68 -6.38 -14.88 0.76
CA THR A 68 -7.81 -15.14 0.98
C THR A 68 -8.37 -16.09 -0.07
N GLU A 69 -7.99 -15.91 -1.33
CA GLU A 69 -8.37 -16.82 -2.41
C GLU A 69 -7.35 -17.96 -2.51
N THR A 70 -7.80 -19.20 -2.28
CA THR A 70 -7.01 -20.41 -2.51
C THR A 70 -6.85 -20.63 -4.01
N GLY A 71 -6.04 -19.81 -4.68
CA GLY A 71 -5.81 -19.88 -6.13
C GLY A 71 -5.41 -18.56 -6.77
N GLN A 72 -5.44 -18.53 -8.11
CA GLN A 72 -5.23 -17.34 -8.92
C GLN A 72 -6.49 -16.46 -8.82
N PRO A 73 -6.37 -15.16 -8.46
CA PRO A 73 -7.53 -14.31 -8.36
C PRO A 73 -8.31 -14.21 -9.65
N ARG A 74 -9.65 -14.27 -9.55
CA ARG A 74 -10.53 -14.15 -10.72
C ARG A 74 -10.44 -12.76 -11.36
N PHE A 75 -10.07 -11.75 -10.57
CA PHE A 75 -9.91 -10.38 -11.00
C PHE A 75 -8.43 -10.01 -11.09
N ILE A 76 -8.08 -9.31 -12.16
CA ILE A 76 -6.73 -8.76 -12.36
C ILE A 76 -6.64 -7.28 -11.97
N ARG A 77 -7.77 -6.63 -11.64
CA ARG A 77 -7.82 -5.22 -11.23
C ARG A 77 -8.44 -5.10 -9.85
N PHE A 78 -7.77 -4.36 -8.98
CA PHE A 78 -8.21 -4.09 -7.62
C PHE A 78 -8.18 -2.59 -7.35
N ALA A 79 -9.09 -2.12 -6.50
CA ALA A 79 -9.03 -0.78 -5.95
C ALA A 79 -8.62 -0.87 -4.48
N VAL A 80 -7.74 0.04 -4.05
CA VAL A 80 -7.44 0.19 -2.63
C VAL A 80 -8.59 0.93 -1.97
N THR A 81 -9.10 0.35 -0.88
CA THR A 81 -10.22 0.92 -0.14
C THR A 81 -9.76 1.93 0.90
N ASP A 82 -10.62 2.89 1.26
CA ASP A 82 -10.33 3.87 2.33
C ASP A 82 -9.96 3.21 3.67
N ALA A 83 -10.54 2.04 3.96
CA ALA A 83 -10.22 1.26 5.15
C ALA A 83 -8.77 0.79 5.15
N GLU A 84 -8.24 0.36 4.01
CA GLU A 84 -6.86 -0.10 3.88
C GLU A 84 -5.86 1.04 3.93
N LEU A 85 -6.22 2.20 3.40
CA LEU A 85 -5.42 3.41 3.56
C LEU A 85 -5.31 3.80 5.03
N THR A 86 -6.43 3.76 5.74
CA THR A 86 -6.50 4.04 7.18
C THR A 86 -5.65 3.04 7.98
N ASP A 87 -5.78 1.75 7.70
CA ASP A 87 -5.00 0.68 8.33
C ASP A 87 -3.50 0.83 8.08
N TYR A 88 -3.11 1.17 6.85
CA TYR A 88 -1.71 1.44 6.52
C TYR A 88 -1.17 2.65 7.28
N GLN A 89 -1.93 3.74 7.35
CA GLN A 89 -1.54 4.91 8.14
C GLN A 89 -1.37 4.56 9.62
N HIS A 90 -2.28 3.80 10.23
CA HIS A 90 -2.16 3.43 11.64
C HIS A 90 -0.94 2.55 11.94
N THR A 91 -0.58 1.67 11.01
CA THR A 91 0.56 0.75 11.16
C THR A 91 1.91 1.41 10.85
N HIS A 92 1.94 2.38 9.94
CA HIS A 92 3.17 3.01 9.45
C HIS A 92 3.38 4.45 9.93
N THR A 93 2.42 5.05 10.62
CA THR A 93 2.69 6.31 11.34
C THR A 93 3.60 5.99 12.51
N PRO A 94 4.84 6.52 12.55
CA PRO A 94 5.68 6.32 13.71
C PRO A 94 4.91 6.84 14.92
N LYS A 95 4.70 5.98 15.92
CA LYS A 95 4.20 6.43 17.22
C LYS A 95 5.08 7.58 17.64
N THR A 96 4.54 8.80 17.65
CA THR A 96 5.17 9.93 18.30
C THR A 96 5.37 9.48 19.74
N LYS A 97 6.60 9.08 20.08
CA LYS A 97 6.98 9.00 21.49
C LYS A 97 6.65 10.38 22.04
N PRO A 98 5.85 10.52 23.11
CA PRO A 98 5.65 11.82 23.72
C PRO A 98 7.03 12.30 24.14
N GLY A 99 7.60 13.18 23.33
CA GLY A 99 8.85 13.83 23.61
C GLY A 99 8.62 14.65 24.85
N THR A 100 9.37 14.33 25.89
CA THR A 100 9.62 15.15 27.06
C THR A 100 9.99 16.57 26.63
N ALA A 101 8.99 17.43 26.42
CA ALA A 101 9.12 18.87 26.49
C ALA A 101 9.16 19.27 27.97
N ALA A 102 10.17 18.77 28.67
CA ALA A 102 10.53 19.18 30.01
C ALA A 102 11.75 20.10 29.90
N HIS A 103 11.51 21.36 29.52
CA HIS A 103 12.23 22.48 30.12
C HIS A 103 11.38 23.75 30.02
N ARG A 104 10.43 23.86 30.95
CA ARG A 104 10.00 25.14 31.48
C ARG A 104 10.71 25.29 32.82
N LYS A 105 11.74 26.15 32.87
CA LYS A 105 12.11 26.94 34.04
C LYS A 105 12.87 28.17 33.53
N ASP A 106 12.12 29.23 33.27
CA ASP A 106 12.19 30.46 34.05
C ASP A 106 13.41 30.55 35.00
N ASN A 107 14.39 31.40 34.66
CA ASN A 107 15.28 32.17 35.57
C ASN A 107 16.15 33.11 34.69
N GLU A 108 15.82 34.38 34.49
CA GLU A 108 16.08 35.57 35.33
C GLU A 108 17.57 35.95 35.44
N SER A 109 17.94 37.07 34.78
CA SER A 109 18.67 38.25 35.31
C SER A 109 19.03 39.22 34.18
#